data_AF-A0A940B0D8-F1
#
_entry.id   AF-A0A940B0D8-F1
#
_cell.length_a   1.000
_cell.length_b   1.000
_cell.length_c   1.000
_cell.angle_alpha   90.00
_cell.angle_beta   90.00
_cell.angle_gamma   90.00
#
_symmetry.space_group_name_H-M   'P 1'
#
loop_
_entity.id
_entity.type
_entity.pdbx_description
1 polymer ?
#
loop_
_entity_poly.entity_id
_entity_poly.type
_entity_poly.pdbx_seq_one_letter_code
_entity_poly.pdbx_strand_id
1 'polypeptide(L)'
;SALCGTVTASTGASCGIVYLMGGGLPQINYAIKNMIGNISGMICDGAKAGCALKVSTTINAALQSALLAIENIEISETDGIIERDIEKTIKNLATVASEGMEKTDQVILDIMTCK
;
A
#
# COMPACT_ATOMS: atom_id res chain seq x y z
N SER A 1 3.31 14.99 3.22
CA SER A 1 2.68 13.90 2.45
C SER A 1 2.03 13.00 3.47
N ALA A 2 0.70 12.87 3.38
CA ALA A 2 -0.07 12.12 4.35
C ALA A 2 -0.08 10.61 4.08
N LEU A 3 0.42 10.12 2.93
CA LEU A 3 0.55 8.67 2.71
C LEU A 3 1.76 8.11 3.48
N CYS A 4 1.56 7.04 4.24
CA CYS A 4 2.64 6.42 5.01
C CYS A 4 3.62 5.66 4.13
N GLY A 5 4.91 5.96 4.24
CA GLY A 5 5.97 5.28 3.46
C GLY A 5 6.12 3.78 3.75
N THR A 6 5.57 3.28 4.86
CA THR A 6 5.53 1.82 5.10
C THR A 6 4.65 1.10 4.08
N VAL A 7 3.69 1.79 3.45
CA VAL A 7 2.86 1.22 2.37
C VAL A 7 3.74 0.80 1.21
N THR A 8 4.57 1.71 0.68
CA THR A 8 5.45 1.40 -0.44
C THR A 8 6.55 0.41 -0.06
N ALA A 9 7.15 0.56 1.13
CA ALA A 9 8.19 -0.34 1.61
C ALA A 9 7.68 -1.78 1.77
N SER A 10 6.52 -1.98 2.39
CA SER A 10 5.91 -3.30 2.57
C SER A 10 5.41 -3.90 1.26
N THR A 11 4.89 -3.09 0.32
CA THR A 11 4.56 -3.56 -1.04
C THR A 11 5.80 -4.12 -1.74
N GLY A 12 6.93 -3.40 -1.68
CA GLY A 12 8.20 -3.90 -2.23
C GLY A 12 8.66 -5.20 -1.56
N ALA A 13 8.50 -5.31 -0.23
CA ALA A 13 8.78 -6.55 0.50
C ALA A 13 7.88 -7.70 0.04
N SER A 14 6.59 -7.45 -0.18
CA SER A 14 5.64 -8.44 -0.71
C SER A 14 6.09 -8.96 -2.08
N CYS A 15 6.49 -8.08 -2.99
CA CYS A 15 7.07 -8.47 -4.29
C CYS A 15 8.32 -9.34 -4.14
N GLY A 16 9.22 -8.97 -3.22
CA GLY A 16 10.42 -9.75 -2.93
C GLY A 16 10.10 -11.15 -2.38
N ILE A 17 9.10 -11.25 -1.50
CA ILE A 17 8.62 -12.54 -0.98
C ILE A 17 8.06 -13.40 -2.11
N VAL A 18 7.20 -12.85 -2.97
CA VAL A 18 6.67 -13.56 -4.14
C VAL A 18 7.79 -14.09 -5.04
N TYR A 19 8.78 -13.25 -5.33
CA TYR A 19 9.93 -13.66 -6.14
C TYR A 19 10.72 -14.82 -5.51
N LEU A 20 11.00 -14.73 -4.20
CA LEU A 20 11.69 -15.79 -3.46
C LEU A 20 10.89 -17.10 -3.37
N MET A 21 9.56 -17.01 -3.41
CA MET A 21 8.66 -18.16 -3.45
C MET A 21 8.50 -18.77 -4.86
N GLY A 22 9.24 -18.28 -5.87
CA GLY A 22 9.20 -18.79 -7.24
C GLY A 22 8.11 -18.17 -8.11
N GLY A 23 7.45 -17.11 -7.65
CA GLY A 23 6.46 -16.36 -8.43
C GLY A 23 7.11 -15.56 -9.56
N GLY A 24 6.38 -15.43 -10.67
CA GLY A 24 6.78 -14.62 -11.81
C GLY A 24 6.21 -13.20 -11.77
N LEU A 25 6.42 -12.46 -12.87
CA LEU A 25 5.88 -11.11 -13.04
C LEU A 25 4.36 -11.01 -12.81
N PRO A 26 3.51 -11.97 -13.26
CA PRO A 26 2.08 -11.93 -12.98
C PRO A 26 1.76 -11.92 -11.48
N GLN A 27 2.39 -12.81 -10.70
CA GLN A 27 2.18 -12.88 -9.25
C GLN A 27 2.73 -11.64 -8.54
N ILE A 28 3.84 -11.08 -9.03
CA ILE A 28 4.34 -9.79 -8.51
C ILE A 28 3.30 -8.69 -8.72
N ASN A 29 2.67 -8.62 -9.91
CA ASN A 29 1.59 -7.66 -10.17
C ASN A 29 0.39 -7.89 -9.23
N TYR A 30 0.01 -9.15 -8.99
CA TYR A 30 -1.06 -9.50 -8.04
C TYR A 30 -0.73 -9.01 -6.62
N ALA A 31 0.50 -9.23 -6.16
CA ALA A 31 0.94 -8.74 -4.86
C ALA A 31 0.86 -7.22 -4.75
N ILE A 32 1.28 -6.48 -5.79
CA ILE A 32 1.18 -5.02 -5.80
C ILE A 32 -0.28 -4.58 -5.72
N LYS A 33 -1.17 -5.13 -6.57
CA LYS A 33 -2.60 -4.77 -6.53
C LYS A 33 -3.23 -5.11 -5.17
N ASN A 34 -2.94 -6.28 -4.63
CA ASN A 34 -3.43 -6.71 -3.31
C ASN A 34 -2.98 -5.75 -2.21
N MET A 35 -1.71 -5.31 -2.24
CA MET A 35 -1.18 -4.36 -1.27
C MET A 35 -1.81 -2.97 -1.41
N ILE A 36 -1.99 -2.47 -2.64
CA ILE A 36 -2.67 -1.21 -2.91
C ILE A 36 -4.13 -1.29 -2.43
N GLY A 37 -4.83 -2.39 -2.70
CA GLY A 37 -6.21 -2.58 -2.25
C GLY A 37 -6.34 -2.68 -0.72
N ASN A 38 -5.29 -3.14 -0.03
CA ASN A 38 -5.34 -3.40 1.41
C ASN A 38 -4.96 -2.17 2.26
N ILE A 39 -3.82 -1.53 1.96
CA ILE A 39 -3.20 -0.58 2.91
C ILE A 39 -2.99 0.84 2.38
N SER A 40 -3.52 1.20 1.21
CA SER A 40 -3.33 2.53 0.59
C SER A 40 -3.81 3.71 1.44
N GLY A 41 -4.72 3.50 2.38
CA GLY A 41 -5.25 4.56 3.25
C GLY A 41 -4.42 4.87 4.49
N MET A 42 -3.26 4.22 4.68
CA MET A 42 -2.48 4.40 5.90
C MET A 42 -1.85 5.79 5.99
N ILE A 43 -2.23 6.56 7.00
CA ILE A 43 -1.79 7.95 7.15
C ILE A 43 -0.41 8.09 7.82
N CYS A 44 0.33 9.13 7.44
CA CYS A 44 1.59 9.53 8.04
C CYS A 44 1.39 10.77 8.92
N ASP A 45 1.69 10.65 10.22
CA ASP A 45 1.61 11.73 11.21
C ASP A 45 2.97 11.95 11.92
N GLY A 46 4.07 11.49 11.31
CA GLY A 46 5.44 11.61 11.80
C GLY A 46 6.01 10.37 12.49
N ALA A 47 7.31 10.40 12.78
CA ALA A 47 8.09 9.30 13.34
C ALA A 47 7.84 9.15 14.85
N LYS A 48 6.80 8.39 15.21
CA LYS A 48 6.38 8.12 16.60
C LYS A 48 6.28 6.62 16.85
N ALA A 49 5.91 6.21 18.07
CA ALA A 49 5.63 4.81 18.39
C ALA A 49 4.62 4.16 17.41
N GLY A 50 3.68 4.95 16.87
CA GLY A 50 2.75 4.50 15.82
C GLY A 50 3.42 3.98 14.54
N CYS A 51 4.65 4.40 14.21
CA CYS A 51 5.38 3.86 13.07
C CYS A 51 5.71 2.38 13.24
N ALA A 52 6.12 1.94 14.43
CA ALA A 52 6.39 0.52 14.70
C ALA A 52 5.12 -0.33 14.54
N LEU A 53 3.98 0.19 15.00
CA LEU A 53 2.68 -0.49 14.83
C LEU A 53 2.29 -0.59 13.35
N LYS A 54 2.41 0.52 12.60
CA LYS A 54 2.12 0.56 11.16
C LYS A 54 3.03 -0.39 10.37
N VAL A 55 4.32 -0.46 10.70
CA VAL A 55 5.26 -1.42 10.10
C VAL A 55 4.83 -2.86 10.41
N SER A 56 4.52 -3.18 11.68
CA SER A 56 4.05 -4.51 12.07
C SER A 56 2.78 -4.92 11.30
N THR A 57 1.80 -4.02 11.18
CA THR A 57 0.57 -4.30 10.43
C THR A 57 0.85 -4.50 8.94
N THR A 58 1.66 -3.63 8.33
CA THR A 58 1.90 -3.69 6.89
C THR A 58 2.78 -4.86 6.45
N ILE A 59 3.66 -5.37 7.31
CA ILE A 59 4.40 -6.62 7.04
C ILE A 59 3.47 -7.83 7.07
N ASN A 60 2.49 -7.88 7.98
CA ASN A 60 1.48 -8.93 7.97
C ASN A 60 0.64 -8.89 6.68
N ALA A 61 0.24 -7.69 6.25
CA ALA A 61 -0.42 -7.49 4.96
C ALA A 61 0.47 -7.95 3.79
N ALA A 62 1.77 -7.62 3.80
CA ALA A 62 2.72 -8.02 2.76
C ALA A 62 2.83 -9.54 2.62
N LEU A 63 2.91 -10.26 3.75
CA LEU A 63 2.94 -11.72 3.74
C LEU A 63 1.63 -12.29 3.21
N GLN A 64 0.48 -11.78 3.68
CA GLN A 64 -0.83 -12.22 3.21
C GLN A 64 -0.99 -12.00 1.70
N SER A 65 -0.66 -10.80 1.20
CA SER A 65 -0.74 -10.46 -0.22
C SER A 65 0.20 -11.30 -1.07
N ALA A 66 1.39 -11.64 -0.57
CA ALA A 66 2.33 -12.50 -1.27
C ALA A 66 1.81 -13.95 -1.36
N LEU A 67 1.25 -14.49 -0.27
CA LEU A 67 0.65 -15.82 -0.26
C LEU A 67 -0.53 -15.92 -1.23
N LEU A 68 -1.43 -14.93 -1.21
CA LEU A 68 -2.54 -14.85 -2.15
C LEU A 68 -2.04 -14.78 -3.60
N ALA A 69 -1.04 -13.95 -3.86
CA ALA A 69 -0.47 -13.81 -5.19
C ALA A 69 0.15 -15.10 -5.71
N ILE A 70 0.85 -15.87 -4.87
CA ILE A 70 1.41 -17.19 -5.24
C ILE A 70 0.30 -18.19 -5.60
N GLU A 71 -0.83 -18.13 -4.91
CA GLU A 71 -2.04 -18.91 -5.24
C GLU A 71 -2.84 -18.33 -6.42
N ASN A 72 -2.29 -17.35 -7.15
CA ASN A 72 -2.91 -16.65 -8.28
C ASN A 72 -4.22 -15.93 -7.92
N ILE A 73 -4.28 -15.38 -6.71
CA ILE A 73 -5.40 -14.58 -6.22
C ILE A 73 -4.99 -13.10 -6.23
N GLU A 74 -5.68 -12.31 -7.05
CA GLU A 74 -5.63 -10.84 -7.03
C GLU A 74 -7.00 -10.25 -6.63
N ILE A 75 -6.95 -9.06 -6.04
CA ILE A 75 -8.12 -8.21 -5.81
C ILE A 75 -8.76 -7.82 -7.15
N SER A 76 -10.10 -7.65 -7.17
CA SER A 76 -10.84 -7.39 -8.40
C SER A 76 -10.48 -6.02 -8.99
N GLU A 77 -10.47 -5.94 -10.31
CA GLU A 77 -10.35 -4.68 -11.08
C GLU A 77 -11.55 -3.73 -10.89
N THR A 78 -12.60 -4.16 -10.20
CA THR A 78 -13.76 -3.33 -9.84
C THR A 78 -13.63 -2.70 -8.45
N ASP A 79 -12.60 -3.06 -7.67
CA ASP A 79 -12.44 -2.60 -6.30
C ASP A 79 -11.69 -1.26 -6.23
N GLY A 80 -12.43 -0.19 -5.94
CA GLY A 80 -11.87 1.11 -5.58
C GLY A 80 -10.96 1.72 -6.66
N ILE A 81 -9.66 1.79 -6.38
CA ILE A 81 -8.64 2.40 -7.26
C ILE A 81 -7.84 1.37 -8.07
N ILE A 82 -8.22 0.09 -8.00
CA ILE A 82 -7.55 -1.00 -8.71
C ILE A 82 -8.00 -1.04 -10.16
N GLU A 83 -7.06 -1.33 -11.06
CA GLU A 83 -7.28 -1.46 -12.49
C GLU A 83 -6.73 -2.80 -12.99
N ARG A 84 -7.20 -3.23 -14.16
CA ARG A 84 -6.64 -4.43 -14.82
C ARG A 84 -5.15 -4.26 -15.10
N ASP A 85 -4.76 -3.07 -15.56
CA ASP A 85 -3.38 -2.68 -15.80
C ASP A 85 -2.74 -2.19 -14.49
N ILE A 86 -1.60 -2.79 -14.14
CA ILE A 86 -0.87 -2.47 -12.92
C ILE A 86 -0.36 -1.02 -12.92
N GLU A 87 0.08 -0.51 -14.08
CA GLU A 87 0.61 0.85 -14.18
C GLU A 87 -0.49 1.88 -13.93
N LYS A 88 -1.72 1.60 -14.37
CA LYS A 88 -2.88 2.44 -14.06
C LYS A 88 -3.23 2.39 -12.58
N THR A 89 -3.16 1.21 -11.94
CA THR A 89 -3.38 1.07 -10.49
C THR A 89 -2.36 1.91 -9.70
N ILE A 90 -1.07 1.83 -10.06
CA ILE A 90 0.01 2.62 -9.44
C ILE A 90 -0.24 4.11 -9.67
N LYS A 91 -0.65 4.51 -10.88
CA LYS A 91 -1.00 5.90 -11.19
C LYS A 91 -2.18 6.40 -10.37
N ASN A 92 -3.23 5.59 -10.20
CA ASN A 92 -4.37 5.96 -9.36
C ASN A 92 -3.95 6.16 -7.90
N LEU A 93 -3.11 5.27 -7.35
CA LEU A 93 -2.53 5.46 -6.02
C LEU A 93 -1.69 6.74 -5.96
N ALA A 94 -0.88 7.03 -6.97
CA ALA A 94 -0.08 8.25 -7.03
C ALA A 94 -0.96 9.52 -7.05
N THR A 95 -2.07 9.52 -7.80
CA THR A 95 -3.05 10.62 -7.80
C THR A 95 -3.67 10.80 -6.41
N VAL A 96 -4.10 9.73 -5.74
CA VAL A 96 -4.59 9.81 -4.36
C VAL A 96 -3.52 10.36 -3.42
N ALA A 97 -2.28 9.89 -3.54
CA ALA A 97 -1.17 10.26 -2.66
C ALA A 97 -0.65 11.69 -2.86
N SER A 98 -0.79 12.24 -4.07
CA SER A 98 -0.28 13.57 -4.42
C SER A 98 -1.37 14.64 -4.34
N GLU A 99 -2.55 14.38 -4.92
CA GLU A 99 -3.66 15.33 -4.97
C GLU A 99 -4.61 15.12 -3.79
N GLY A 100 -5.08 13.89 -3.57
CA GLY A 100 -6.08 13.59 -2.53
C GLY A 100 -5.56 13.85 -1.12
N MET A 101 -4.30 13.48 -0.87
CA MET A 101 -3.66 13.60 0.43
C MET A 101 -3.19 15.02 0.76
N GLU A 102 -3.22 15.98 -0.18
CA GLU A 102 -2.83 17.37 0.10
C GLU A 102 -3.71 17.98 1.19
N LYS A 103 -5.04 17.84 1.05
CA LYS A 103 -5.97 18.36 2.07
C LYS A 103 -5.91 17.55 3.36
N THR A 104 -5.70 16.23 3.26
CA THR A 104 -5.52 15.35 4.43
C THR A 104 -4.30 15.75 5.25
N ASP A 105 -3.19 16.10 4.60
CA ASP A 105 -1.96 16.56 5.25
C ASP A 105 -2.23 17.82 6.08
N GLN A 106 -2.97 18.80 5.53
CA GLN A 106 -3.38 20.01 6.26
C GLN A 106 -4.23 19.69 7.49
N VAL A 107 -5.25 18.83 7.35
CA VAL A 107 -6.12 18.44 8.47
C VAL A 107 -5.32 17.73 9.57
N ILE A 108 -4.38 16.85 9.20
CA ILE A 108 -3.49 16.18 10.16
C ILE A 108 -2.64 17.21 10.91
N LEU A 109 -2.05 18.17 10.19
CA LEU A 109 -1.25 19.23 10.79
C LEU A 109 -2.07 20.09 11.77
N ASP A 110 -3.26 20.53 11.37
CA ASP A 110 -4.16 21.31 12.23
C ASP A 110 -4.47 20.58 13.54
N ILE A 111 -4.74 19.27 13.47
CA ILE A 111 -4.98 18.43 14.66
C ILE A 111 -3.71 18.31 15.52
N MET A 112 -2.53 18.20 14.90
CA MET A 112 -1.26 18.04 15.60
C MET A 112 -0.83 19.32 16.31
N THR A 113 -1.10 20.49 15.73
CA THR A 113 -0.67 21.80 16.26
C THR A 113 -1.69 22.47 17.17
N CYS A 114 -2.96 22.10 17.08
CA CYS A 114 -4.03 22.60 17.96
C CYS A 114 -4.27 21.71 19.19
N LYS A 115 -3.34 20.78 19.48
CA LYS A 115 -3.35 19.94 20.69
C LYS A 115 -2.55 20.57 21.82
#